data_AF-A0A9N9C8Y3-F1
#
_entry.id   AF-A0A9N9C8Y3-F1
#
_cell.length_a   1.000
_cell.length_b   1.000
_cell.length_c   1.000
_cell.angle_alpha   90.00
_cell.angle_beta   90.00
_cell.angle_gamma   90.00
#
_symmetry.space_group_name_H-M   'P 1'
#
loop_
_entity.id
_entity.type
_entity.pdbx_description
1 polymer ?
#
loop_
_entity_poly.entity_id
_entity_poly.type
_entity_poly.pdbx_seq_one_letter_code
_entity_poly.pdbx_strand_id
1 'polypeptide(L)'
;MQNSPTKTFGEFLVRTIERMRPSVLRDSFGRGVDDCLLERTWQMEWYRTARTAAPEESTISPDVGYVFGSDGFLDFYVDGDYGWGVELMREGKRLGDHAKRFEQGGQYEVIPMNDWAILDFRHHFKRVRNLMPNFWYVLYSDDYKQVTIVRHDKEDRVLRLIGDDFK
;
A
#
# COMPACT_ATOMS: atom_id res chain seq x y z
N MET A 1 3.30 23.45 -3.70
CA MET A 1 4.33 22.41 -3.87
C MET A 1 3.94 21.56 -5.06
N GLN A 2 4.88 21.21 -5.92
CA GLN A 2 4.66 20.71 -7.28
C GLN A 2 3.80 19.43 -7.35
N ASN A 3 2.69 19.50 -8.09
CA ASN A 3 1.87 18.37 -8.55
C ASN A 3 2.57 17.60 -9.70
N SER A 4 3.89 17.47 -9.69
CA SER A 4 4.58 16.77 -10.77
C SER A 4 4.26 15.28 -10.69
N PRO A 5 3.84 14.63 -11.79
CA PRO A 5 3.54 13.20 -11.82
C PRO A 5 4.73 12.39 -11.32
N THR A 6 4.42 11.31 -10.61
CA THR A 6 5.44 10.47 -10.01
C THR A 6 6.10 9.61 -11.08
N LYS A 7 7.44 9.52 -11.10
CA LYS A 7 8.19 8.91 -12.20
C LYS A 7 8.52 7.43 -11.98
N THR A 8 8.52 6.97 -10.73
CA THR A 8 8.86 5.59 -10.38
C THR A 8 7.83 4.99 -9.43
N PHE A 9 7.70 3.67 -9.45
CA PHE A 9 6.77 2.97 -8.56
C PHE A 9 7.08 3.22 -7.08
N GLY A 10 8.35 3.20 -6.70
CA GLY A 10 8.76 3.47 -5.32
C GLY A 10 8.42 4.89 -4.85
N GLU A 11 8.63 5.91 -5.68
CA GLU A 11 8.22 7.27 -5.35
C GLU A 11 6.69 7.39 -5.24
N PHE A 12 5.95 6.65 -6.08
CA PHE A 12 4.49 6.65 -6.07
C PHE A 12 3.99 6.11 -4.73
N LEU A 13 4.47 4.93 -4.32
CA LEU A 13 4.11 4.33 -3.03
C LEU A 13 4.45 5.26 -1.86
N VAL A 14 5.65 5.85 -1.82
CA VAL A 14 6.02 6.82 -0.78
C VAL A 14 5.03 7.99 -0.72
N ARG A 15 4.69 8.58 -1.86
CA ARG A 15 3.75 9.73 -1.91
C ARG A 15 2.34 9.35 -1.48
N THR A 16 1.86 8.15 -1.83
CA THR A 16 0.56 7.66 -1.35
C THR A 16 0.54 7.56 0.17
N ILE A 17 1.57 6.95 0.77
CA ILE A 17 1.69 6.80 2.22
C ILE A 17 1.80 8.17 2.89
N GLU A 18 2.72 9.02 2.44
CA GLU A 18 2.95 10.37 2.98
C GLU A 18 1.67 11.22 2.99
N ARG A 19 0.79 11.08 1.99
CA ARG A 19 -0.44 11.88 1.87
C ARG A 19 -1.63 11.34 2.65
N MET A 20 -1.49 10.24 3.38
CA MET A 20 -2.53 9.72 4.26
C MET A 20 -2.83 10.73 5.37
N ARG A 21 -4.08 10.75 5.84
CA ARG A 21 -4.61 11.66 6.87
C ARG A 21 -4.56 10.98 8.24
N PRO A 22 -3.69 11.43 9.16
CA PRO A 22 -3.68 10.94 10.54
C PRO A 22 -5.05 11.02 11.20
N SER A 23 -5.78 12.13 11.00
CA SER A 23 -7.13 12.31 11.54
C SER A 23 -8.11 11.22 11.08
N VAL A 24 -8.14 10.93 9.77
CA VAL A 24 -9.01 9.90 9.19
C VAL A 24 -8.65 8.52 9.74
N LEU A 25 -7.37 8.19 9.83
CA LEU A 25 -6.90 6.90 10.36
C LEU A 25 -7.23 6.76 11.86
N ARG A 26 -6.94 7.79 12.66
CA ARG A 26 -7.21 7.79 14.11
C ARG A 26 -8.70 7.71 14.41
N ASP A 27 -9.51 8.52 13.73
CA ASP A 27 -10.93 8.69 14.05
C ASP A 27 -11.82 7.66 13.32
N SER A 28 -11.22 6.71 12.59
CA SER A 28 -11.95 5.64 11.90
C SER A 28 -12.58 4.63 12.87
N PHE A 29 -13.84 4.29 12.59
CA PHE A 29 -14.58 3.20 13.24
C PHE A 29 -14.25 1.82 12.65
N GLY A 30 -13.54 1.75 11.53
CA GLY A 30 -13.16 0.49 10.89
C GLY A 30 -12.01 -0.20 11.64
N ARG A 31 -12.28 -0.68 12.85
CA ARG A 31 -11.33 -1.33 13.76
C ARG A 31 -11.73 -2.78 14.05
N GLY A 32 -10.73 -3.64 14.24
CA GLY A 32 -10.93 -5.01 14.68
C GLY A 32 -11.09 -5.11 16.19
N VAL A 33 -11.31 -6.34 16.69
CA VAL A 33 -11.29 -6.65 18.14
C VAL A 33 -9.94 -6.35 18.81
N ASP A 34 -8.89 -6.20 18.00
CA ASP A 34 -7.53 -5.83 18.40
C ASP A 34 -7.32 -4.31 18.45
N ASP A 35 -8.39 -3.52 18.29
CA ASP A 35 -8.42 -2.05 18.19
C ASP A 35 -7.56 -1.47 17.04
N CYS A 36 -6.90 -2.33 16.28
CA CYS A 36 -6.15 -1.98 15.09
C CYS A 36 -7.12 -1.74 13.92
N LEU A 37 -6.76 -0.83 13.02
CA LEU A 37 -7.54 -0.59 11.80
C LEU A 37 -7.70 -1.88 10.99
N LEU A 38 -8.88 -2.07 10.39
CA LEU A 38 -9.15 -3.12 9.43
C LEU A 38 -8.45 -2.81 8.11
N GLU A 39 -8.15 -3.86 7.33
CA GLU A 39 -7.50 -3.76 6.03
C GLU A 39 -8.26 -2.82 5.10
N ARG A 40 -9.60 -2.89 5.11
CA ARG A 40 -10.44 -2.00 4.32
C ARG A 40 -10.25 -0.52 4.64
N THR A 41 -9.98 -0.16 5.91
CA THR A 41 -9.71 1.23 6.28
C THR A 41 -8.42 1.72 5.61
N TRP A 42 -7.37 0.90 5.62
CA TRP A 42 -6.11 1.20 4.93
C TRP A 42 -6.30 1.29 3.42
N GLN A 43 -7.03 0.35 2.81
CA GLN A 43 -7.36 0.36 1.38
C GLN A 43 -8.09 1.63 0.95
N MET A 44 -9.11 2.07 1.69
CA MET A 44 -9.86 3.27 1.33
C MET A 44 -9.03 4.55 1.43
N GLU A 45 -8.22 4.67 2.48
CA GLU A 45 -7.34 5.84 2.63
C GLU A 45 -6.18 5.83 1.62
N TRP A 46 -5.64 4.65 1.32
CA TRP A 46 -4.66 4.48 0.25
C TRP A 46 -5.25 4.84 -1.11
N TYR A 47 -6.45 4.35 -1.45
CA TYR A 47 -7.11 4.69 -2.72
C TYR A 47 -7.31 6.21 -2.87
N ARG A 48 -7.75 6.89 -1.80
CA ARG A 48 -7.89 8.35 -1.78
C ARG A 48 -6.56 9.05 -2.13
N THR A 49 -5.46 8.61 -1.53
CA THR A 49 -4.14 9.22 -1.73
C THR A 49 -3.51 8.84 -3.08
N ALA A 50 -3.69 7.60 -3.52
CA ALA A 50 -3.26 7.09 -4.82
C ALA A 50 -3.78 7.97 -5.95
N ARG A 51 -5.07 8.34 -5.94
CA ARG A 51 -5.66 9.24 -6.95
C ARG A 51 -5.01 10.63 -7.01
N THR A 52 -4.33 11.06 -5.95
CA THR A 52 -3.61 12.35 -5.95
C THR A 52 -2.17 12.23 -6.43
N ALA A 53 -1.58 11.03 -6.33
CA ALA A 53 -0.16 10.77 -6.57
C ALA A 53 0.10 9.97 -7.85
N ALA A 54 -0.95 9.42 -8.45
CA ALA A 54 -0.93 8.67 -9.68
C ALA A 54 -0.25 9.47 -10.80
N PRO A 55 0.54 8.81 -11.66
CA PRO A 55 1.07 9.46 -12.85
C PRO A 55 -0.03 10.03 -13.75
N GLU A 56 0.32 11.03 -14.57
CA GLU A 56 -0.59 11.56 -15.59
C GLU A 56 -1.03 10.44 -16.55
N GLU A 57 -2.29 10.52 -17.00
CA GLU A 57 -2.94 9.54 -17.89
C GLU A 57 -3.08 8.10 -17.33
N SER A 58 -2.73 7.86 -16.06
CA SER A 58 -2.96 6.56 -15.40
C SER A 58 -4.31 6.52 -14.69
N THR A 59 -4.86 5.31 -14.55
CA THR A 59 -6.06 5.05 -13.74
C THR A 59 -5.71 4.12 -12.58
N ILE A 60 -6.28 4.37 -11.40
CA ILE A 60 -6.21 3.46 -10.25
C ILE A 60 -7.49 2.63 -10.23
N SER A 61 -7.36 1.33 -10.48
CA SER A 61 -8.48 0.39 -10.56
C SER A 61 -8.45 -0.55 -9.35
N PRO A 62 -9.48 -0.55 -8.49
CA PRO A 62 -9.60 -1.52 -7.41
C PRO A 62 -10.08 -2.88 -7.94
N ASP A 63 -9.82 -3.94 -7.16
CA ASP A 63 -10.37 -5.28 -7.37
C ASP A 63 -10.14 -5.83 -8.80
N VAL A 64 -8.88 -5.77 -9.27
CA VAL A 64 -8.50 -6.19 -10.63
C VAL A 64 -8.09 -7.65 -10.66
N GLY A 65 -8.65 -8.42 -11.59
CA GLY A 65 -8.27 -9.81 -11.79
C GLY A 65 -9.00 -10.47 -12.95
N TYR A 66 -10.34 -10.50 -12.89
CA TYR A 66 -11.16 -11.22 -13.86
C TYR A 66 -10.91 -10.80 -15.32
N VAL A 67 -10.71 -9.51 -15.57
CA VAL A 67 -10.41 -8.97 -16.92
C VAL A 67 -9.12 -9.56 -17.53
N PHE A 68 -8.20 -10.04 -16.69
CA PHE A 68 -6.96 -10.69 -17.09
C PHE A 68 -6.99 -12.21 -16.89
N GLY A 69 -8.14 -12.79 -16.55
CA GLY A 69 -8.30 -14.23 -16.34
C GLY A 69 -7.84 -14.74 -14.96
N SER A 70 -7.58 -13.85 -14.00
CA SER A 70 -7.28 -14.23 -12.60
C SER A 70 -8.57 -14.60 -11.85
N ASP A 71 -8.50 -15.60 -10.98
CA ASP A 71 -9.55 -15.98 -10.04
C ASP A 71 -9.45 -15.24 -8.69
N GLY A 72 -8.34 -14.53 -8.47
CA GLY A 72 -8.13 -13.60 -7.37
C GLY A 72 -8.34 -12.15 -7.82
N PHE A 73 -8.54 -11.27 -6.84
CA PHE A 73 -8.64 -9.83 -7.05
C PHE A 73 -7.48 -9.16 -6.34
N LEU A 74 -6.66 -8.45 -7.11
CA LEU A 74 -5.62 -7.57 -6.61
C LEU A 74 -6.28 -6.32 -6.04
N ASP A 75 -5.84 -5.86 -4.87
CA ASP A 75 -6.47 -4.70 -4.22
C ASP A 75 -6.48 -3.46 -5.13
N PHE A 76 -5.34 -3.14 -5.75
CA PHE A 76 -5.23 -2.02 -6.69
C PHE A 76 -4.26 -2.29 -7.83
N TYR A 77 -4.65 -1.84 -9.02
CA TYR A 77 -3.83 -1.83 -10.22
C TYR A 77 -3.73 -0.41 -10.78
N VAL A 78 -2.51 0.03 -11.11
CA VAL A 78 -2.24 1.30 -11.79
C VAL A 78 -2.03 1.02 -13.28
N ASP A 79 -3.02 1.41 -14.06
CA ASP A 79 -3.07 1.14 -15.51
C ASP A 79 -2.22 2.12 -16.34
N GLY A 80 -2.20 1.90 -17.66
CA GLY A 80 -1.39 2.63 -18.64
C GLY A 80 -0.07 1.92 -18.91
N ASP A 81 0.97 2.69 -19.27
CA ASP A 81 2.32 2.13 -19.50
C ASP A 81 3.03 1.70 -18.20
N TYR A 82 2.39 1.89 -17.04
CA TYR A 82 2.99 1.61 -15.73
C TYR A 82 2.82 0.17 -15.28
N GLY A 83 1.61 -0.39 -15.36
CA GLY A 83 1.31 -1.76 -14.94
C GLY A 83 1.76 -2.05 -13.51
N TRP A 84 1.38 -1.22 -12.53
CA TRP A 84 1.81 -1.40 -11.14
C TRP A 84 0.74 -2.09 -10.30
N GLY A 85 1.12 -3.17 -9.62
CA GLY A 85 0.23 -3.86 -8.68
C GLY A 85 0.48 -3.48 -7.22
N VAL A 86 -0.58 -3.23 -6.46
CA VAL A 86 -0.49 -2.90 -5.04
C VAL A 86 -1.49 -3.73 -4.26
N GLU A 87 -0.99 -4.49 -3.29
CA GLU A 87 -1.79 -5.22 -2.31
C GLU A 87 -1.58 -4.59 -0.94
N LEU A 88 -2.65 -4.45 -0.15
CA LEU A 88 -2.56 -3.94 1.21
C LEU A 88 -2.90 -5.03 2.21
N MET A 89 -2.17 -5.01 3.30
CA MET A 89 -2.43 -5.88 4.43
C MET A 89 -2.19 -5.16 5.74
N ARG A 90 -2.55 -5.82 6.84
CA ARG A 90 -2.37 -5.28 8.18
C ARG A 90 -1.72 -6.25 9.15
N GLU A 91 -0.93 -5.70 10.07
CA GLU A 91 -0.43 -6.35 11.28
C GLU A 91 0.30 -7.68 11.02
N GLY A 92 0.86 -7.87 9.82
CA GLY A 92 1.50 -9.14 9.42
C GLY A 92 0.56 -10.34 9.33
N LYS A 93 -0.75 -10.12 9.25
CA LYS A 93 -1.73 -11.22 9.14
C LYS A 93 -1.64 -11.86 7.76
N ARG A 94 -1.46 -13.19 7.71
CA ARG A 94 -1.49 -13.99 6.47
C ARG A 94 -0.44 -13.63 5.43
N LEU A 95 0.74 -13.13 5.84
CA LEU A 95 1.86 -12.79 4.95
C LEU A 95 2.13 -13.83 3.86
N GLY A 96 2.22 -15.11 4.24
CA GLY A 96 2.51 -16.19 3.32
C GLY A 96 1.39 -16.44 2.30
N ASP A 97 0.12 -16.19 2.66
CA ASP A 97 -0.99 -16.37 1.73
C ASP A 97 -0.97 -15.28 0.66
N HIS A 98 -0.72 -14.02 1.04
CA HIS A 98 -0.66 -12.91 0.08
C HIS A 98 0.58 -13.01 -0.81
N ALA A 99 1.75 -13.35 -0.25
CA ALA A 99 2.97 -13.55 -1.04
C ALA A 99 2.78 -14.59 -2.15
N LYS A 100 2.16 -15.73 -1.83
CA LYS A 100 1.90 -16.83 -2.79
C LYS A 100 1.02 -16.42 -3.97
N ARG A 101 0.19 -15.37 -3.84
CA ARG A 101 -0.63 -14.89 -4.98
C ARG A 101 0.23 -14.29 -6.10
N PHE A 102 1.39 -13.74 -5.76
CA PHE A 102 2.33 -13.14 -6.71
C PHE A 102 3.42 -14.11 -7.20
N GLU A 103 3.51 -15.31 -6.61
CA GLU A 103 4.47 -16.34 -7.04
C GLU A 103 4.01 -17.03 -8.34
N GLN A 104 4.90 -17.78 -8.98
CA GLN A 104 4.56 -18.60 -10.14
C GLN A 104 3.47 -19.62 -9.78
N GLY A 105 2.43 -19.73 -10.62
CA GLY A 105 1.21 -20.50 -10.34
C GLY A 105 0.24 -19.82 -9.37
N GLY A 106 0.57 -18.61 -8.90
CA GLY A 106 -0.27 -17.79 -8.04
C GLY A 106 -1.40 -17.09 -8.80
N GLN A 107 -2.41 -16.64 -8.05
CA GLN A 107 -3.62 -16.03 -8.62
C GLN A 107 -3.30 -14.81 -9.51
N TYR A 108 -2.27 -14.03 -9.16
CA TYR A 108 -1.91 -12.81 -9.87
C TYR A 108 -0.88 -13.01 -10.98
N GLU A 109 -0.42 -14.25 -11.25
CA GLU A 109 0.54 -14.54 -12.33
C GLU A 109 0.06 -14.04 -13.70
N VAL A 110 -1.25 -14.10 -13.94
CA VAL A 110 -1.86 -13.71 -15.22
C VAL A 110 -2.17 -12.21 -15.33
N ILE A 111 -2.02 -11.45 -14.24
CA ILE A 111 -2.21 -10.00 -14.25
C ILE A 111 -0.92 -9.35 -14.76
N PRO A 112 -0.95 -8.59 -15.87
CA PRO A 112 0.26 -8.00 -16.44
C PRO A 112 0.79 -6.90 -15.52
N MET A 113 1.89 -7.15 -14.82
CA MET A 113 2.51 -6.18 -13.91
C MET A 113 4.00 -5.99 -14.24
N ASN A 114 4.42 -4.74 -14.40
CA ASN A 114 5.84 -4.38 -14.53
C ASN A 114 6.54 -4.35 -13.17
N ASP A 115 5.82 -3.92 -12.13
CA ASP A 115 6.28 -3.91 -10.74
C ASP A 115 5.08 -4.15 -9.81
N TRP A 116 5.32 -4.69 -8.62
CA TRP A 116 4.29 -4.85 -7.60
C TRP A 116 4.85 -4.73 -6.19
N ALA A 117 3.98 -4.39 -5.25
CA ALA A 117 4.32 -4.29 -3.84
C ALA A 117 3.18 -4.74 -2.94
N ILE A 118 3.54 -5.32 -1.80
CA ILE A 118 2.63 -5.55 -0.67
C ILE A 118 2.93 -4.49 0.39
N LEU A 119 1.96 -3.63 0.69
CA LEU A 119 2.04 -2.65 1.76
C LEU A 119 1.46 -3.26 3.04
N ASP A 120 2.31 -3.55 4.01
CA ASP A 120 1.89 -4.12 5.28
C ASP A 120 1.94 -3.08 6.39
N PHE A 121 0.78 -2.54 6.72
CA PHE A 121 0.62 -1.55 7.77
C PHE A 121 0.62 -2.24 9.13
N ARG A 122 1.60 -1.90 9.97
CA ARG A 122 1.77 -2.51 11.28
C ARG A 122 1.99 -1.48 12.36
N HIS A 123 1.48 -1.76 13.55
CA HIS A 123 1.87 -0.99 14.72
C HIS A 123 3.39 -1.03 14.89
N HIS A 124 4.02 0.10 15.22
CA HIS A 124 5.49 0.22 15.28
C HIS A 124 6.20 -0.77 16.23
N PHE A 125 5.49 -1.29 17.24
CA PHE A 125 5.99 -2.36 18.12
C PHE A 125 6.10 -3.74 17.45
N LYS A 126 5.41 -3.97 16.32
CA LYS A 126 5.41 -5.24 15.57
C LYS A 126 6.49 -5.27 14.48
N ARG A 127 7.75 -5.09 14.90
CA ARG A 127 8.90 -5.11 14.01
C ARG A 127 9.03 -6.44 13.26
N VAL A 128 9.54 -6.37 12.03
CA VAL A 128 9.73 -7.53 11.16
C VAL A 128 11.17 -8.00 11.25
N ARG A 129 11.38 -9.31 11.44
CA ARG A 129 12.72 -9.91 11.53
C ARG A 129 13.27 -10.32 10.16
N ASN A 130 12.41 -10.90 9.33
CA ASN A 130 12.76 -11.38 8.00
C ASN A 130 12.05 -10.49 6.99
N LEU A 131 12.80 -9.57 6.39
CA LEU A 131 12.28 -8.70 5.36
C LEU A 131 12.19 -9.50 4.06
N MET A 132 11.03 -9.45 3.39
CA MET A 132 10.82 -10.11 2.11
C MET A 132 10.95 -9.11 0.95
N PRO A 133 11.43 -9.54 -0.23
CA PRO A 133 11.38 -8.72 -1.44
C PRO A 133 9.94 -8.25 -1.73
N ASN A 134 9.79 -7.05 -2.30
CA ASN A 134 8.50 -6.42 -2.63
C ASN A 134 7.55 -6.12 -1.45
N PHE A 135 7.90 -6.49 -0.22
CA PHE A 135 7.19 -6.03 0.97
C PHE A 135 7.67 -4.66 1.42
N TRP A 136 6.70 -3.79 1.68
CA TRP A 136 6.87 -2.49 2.31
C TRP A 136 6.21 -2.55 3.68
N TYR A 137 7.02 -2.70 4.72
CA TYR A 137 6.51 -2.71 6.09
C TYR A 137 6.35 -1.27 6.56
N VAL A 138 5.11 -0.83 6.67
CA VAL A 138 4.75 0.55 7.05
C VAL A 138 4.41 0.57 8.54
N LEU A 139 5.41 0.90 9.35
CA LEU A 139 5.32 0.88 10.81
C LEU A 139 4.73 2.20 11.34
N TYR A 140 3.45 2.22 11.70
CA TYR A 140 2.76 3.45 12.13
C TYR A 140 2.88 3.74 13.64
N SER A 141 2.95 5.04 13.97
CA SER A 141 2.92 5.56 15.34
C SER A 141 1.51 5.51 15.95
N ASP A 142 1.40 5.56 17.27
CA ASP A 142 0.12 5.50 18.00
C ASP A 142 -0.87 6.62 17.58
N ASP A 143 -0.33 7.77 17.19
CA ASP A 143 -1.11 8.94 16.75
C ASP A 143 -1.28 9.03 15.23
N TYR A 144 -0.78 8.04 14.48
CA TYR A 144 -0.79 7.96 13.02
C TYR A 144 -0.11 9.15 12.32
N LYS A 145 0.66 10.00 13.02
CA LYS A 145 1.33 11.15 12.39
C LYS A 145 2.63 10.79 11.70
N GLN A 146 3.20 9.64 12.02
CA GLN A 146 4.46 9.18 11.47
C GLN A 146 4.38 7.70 11.13
N VAL A 147 5.10 7.33 10.07
CA VAL A 147 5.40 5.94 9.76
C VAL A 147 6.90 5.76 9.53
N THR A 148 7.40 4.56 9.78
CA THR A 148 8.71 4.12 9.30
C THR A 148 8.50 3.05 8.23
N ILE A 149 8.99 3.30 7.02
CA ILE A 149 9.00 2.31 5.94
C ILE A 149 10.29 1.51 6.06
N VAL A 150 10.13 0.20 6.28
CA VAL A 150 11.23 -0.78 6.32
C VAL A 150 11.10 -1.69 5.09
N ARG A 151 12.21 -1.94 4.38
CA ARG A 151 12.24 -2.74 3.16
C ARG A 151 13.49 -3.61 3.10
N HIS A 152 13.40 -4.75 2.42
CA HIS A 152 14.55 -5.60 2.14
C HIS A 152 15.65 -4.82 1.39
N ASP A 153 16.89 -4.90 1.89
CA ASP A 153 18.09 -4.23 1.33
C ASP A 153 17.95 -2.72 1.07
N LYS A 154 17.16 -2.01 1.88
CA LYS A 154 17.05 -0.55 1.85
C LYS A 154 17.17 0.03 3.24
N GLU A 155 17.67 1.25 3.33
CA GLU A 155 17.65 2.00 4.58
C GLU A 155 16.20 2.33 4.99
N ASP A 156 15.97 2.33 6.29
CA ASP A 156 14.69 2.72 6.89
C ASP A 156 14.36 4.17 6.55
N ARG A 157 13.12 4.42 6.12
CA ARG A 157 12.65 5.76 5.78
C ARG A 157 11.54 6.20 6.72
N VAL A 158 11.82 7.21 7.53
CA VAL A 158 10.82 7.85 8.38
C VAL A 158 10.04 8.88 7.56
N LEU A 159 8.71 8.83 7.63
CA LEU A 159 7.81 9.75 6.93
C LEU A 159 6.81 10.36 7.91
N ARG A 160 6.62 11.69 7.83
CA ARG A 160 5.46 12.35 8.43
C ARG A 160 4.27 12.16 7.50
N LEU A 161 3.12 11.79 8.05
CA LEU A 161 1.86 11.77 7.31
C LEU A 161 1.30 13.20 7.29
N ILE A 162 1.17 13.76 6.09
CA ILE A 162 0.87 15.18 5.85
C ILE A 162 -0.52 15.40 5.25
N GLY A 163 -1.34 14.35 5.17
CA GLY A 163 -2.67 14.43 4.55
C GLY A 163 -3.62 15.42 5.22
N ASP A 164 -3.43 15.67 6.53
CA ASP A 164 -4.23 16.63 7.29
C ASP A 164 -3.87 18.09 6.96
N ASP A 165 -2.69 18.33 6.39
CA ASP A 165 -2.21 19.67 6.03
C ASP A 165 -2.87 20.19 4.73
N PHE A 166 -3.49 19.29 3.96
CA PHE A 166 -4.18 19.62 2.72
C PHE A 166 -5.69 19.60 2.96
N LYS A 167 -6.37 20.71 2.65
CA LYS A 167 -7.83 20.84 2.72
C LYS A 167 -8.50 20.01 1.63
#